data_AF-A0A9E4CP86-F1
#
_entry.id   AF-A0A9E4CP86-F1
#
_cell.length_a   1.000
_cell.length_b   1.000
_cell.length_c   1.000
_cell.angle_alpha   90.00
_cell.angle_beta   90.00
_cell.angle_gamma   90.00
#
_symmetry.space_group_name_H-M   'P 1'
#
loop_
_entity.id
_entity.type
_entity.pdbx_description
1 polymer ?
#
loop_
_entity_poly.entity_id
_entity_poly.type
_entity_poly.pdbx_seq_one_letter_code
_entity_poly.pdbx_strand_id
1 'polypeptide(L)'
;ELVDAGAIIALASDFNPGSSFGESLTLAMSLACIGCRLRAAEALTACTVNAAWVLGLADRVGRLDPGWRGDVVLLDQPALANLPYHVGSPAVQAVFIGGLEVSGRVGAIA
;
A
#
# COMPACT_ATOMS: atom_id res chain seq x y z
N GLU A 1 -17.00 10.95 5.79
CA GLU A 1 -18.27 10.33 6.22
C GLU A 1 -18.12 8.87 6.63
N LEU A 2 -17.82 7.92 5.71
CA LEU A 2 -17.71 6.50 6.09
C LEU A 2 -16.66 6.23 7.17
N VAL A 3 -15.44 6.73 6.97
CA VAL A 3 -14.35 6.55 7.94
C VAL A 3 -14.66 7.24 9.27
N ASP A 4 -15.22 8.44 9.23
CA ASP A 4 -15.64 9.19 10.42
C ASP A 4 -16.74 8.46 11.20
N ALA A 5 -17.59 7.69 10.51
CA ALA A 5 -18.61 6.83 11.09
C ALA A 5 -18.08 5.48 11.58
N GLY A 6 -16.76 5.23 11.49
CA GLY A 6 -16.12 4.00 11.97
C GLY A 6 -16.12 2.85 10.96
N ALA A 7 -16.45 3.10 9.70
CA ALA A 7 -16.37 2.07 8.67
C ALA A 7 -14.90 1.68 8.39
N ILE A 8 -14.67 0.38 8.22
CA ILE A 8 -13.40 -0.16 7.72
C ILE A 8 -13.42 -0.07 6.20
N ILE A 9 -12.47 0.65 5.62
CA ILE A 9 -12.37 0.87 4.18
C ILE A 9 -11.16 0.13 3.58
N ALA A 10 -11.28 -0.29 2.34
CA ALA A 10 -10.16 -0.76 1.53
C ALA A 10 -9.99 0.13 0.29
N LEU A 11 -8.78 0.22 -0.24
CA LEU A 11 -8.46 0.99 -1.45
C LEU A 11 -7.79 0.07 -2.47
N ALA A 12 -8.15 0.25 -3.74
CA ALA A 12 -7.58 -0.43 -4.88
C ALA A 12 -7.38 0.57 -6.03
N SER A 13 -6.55 0.22 -7.02
CA SER A 13 -6.39 1.03 -8.23
C SER A 13 -7.60 0.99 -9.15
N ASP A 14 -8.47 -0.02 -9.00
CA ASP A 14 -9.53 -0.34 -9.95
C ASP A 14 -8.98 -0.52 -11.39
N PHE A 15 -7.77 -1.08 -11.54
CA PHE A 15 -7.10 -1.09 -12.85
C PHE A 15 -7.93 -1.79 -13.94
N ASN A 16 -8.46 -0.97 -14.86
CA ASN A 16 -9.31 -1.41 -15.97
C ASN A 16 -9.29 -0.37 -17.12
N PRO A 17 -9.53 -0.79 -18.38
CA PRO A 17 -9.44 0.11 -19.55
C PRO A 17 -10.59 1.11 -19.69
N GLY A 18 -11.67 0.98 -18.92
CA GLY A 18 -12.87 1.81 -19.07
C GLY A 18 -12.86 3.06 -18.19
N SER A 19 -12.68 2.88 -16.88
CA SER A 19 -12.83 3.94 -15.88
C SER A 19 -11.54 4.29 -15.13
N SER A 20 -10.58 3.37 -15.02
CA SER A 20 -9.35 3.59 -14.25
C SER A 20 -8.16 2.87 -14.88
N PHE A 21 -7.62 3.47 -15.95
CA PHE A 21 -6.45 2.93 -16.64
C PHE A 21 -5.15 3.34 -15.95
N GLY A 22 -5.04 3.04 -14.65
CA GLY A 22 -3.87 3.33 -13.83
C GLY A 22 -3.48 2.15 -12.95
N GLU A 23 -2.23 1.71 -13.05
CA GLU A 23 -1.69 0.56 -12.31
C GLU A 23 -1.15 0.95 -10.91
N SER A 24 -0.98 2.24 -10.66
CA SER A 24 -0.30 2.73 -9.47
C SER A 24 -1.21 2.78 -8.24
N LEU A 25 -0.96 1.90 -7.27
CA LEU A 25 -1.65 1.93 -5.99
C LEU A 25 -1.28 3.17 -5.15
N THR A 26 -0.04 3.68 -5.27
CA THR A 26 0.36 4.93 -4.60
C THR A 26 -0.38 6.14 -5.15
N LEU A 27 -0.68 6.18 -6.46
CA LEU A 27 -1.55 7.19 -7.04
C LEU A 27 -2.98 7.08 -6.47
N ALA A 28 -3.55 5.87 -6.37
CA ALA A 28 -4.87 5.67 -5.75
C ALA A 28 -4.91 6.16 -4.30
N MET A 29 -3.87 5.87 -3.50
CA MET A 29 -3.74 6.41 -2.14
C MET A 29 -3.71 7.94 -2.11
N SER A 30 -2.99 8.55 -3.05
CA SER A 30 -2.85 10.00 -3.16
C SER A 30 -4.19 10.67 -3.50
N LEU A 31 -4.91 10.11 -4.48
CA LEU A 31 -6.25 10.55 -4.85
C LEU A 31 -7.24 10.37 -3.71
N ALA A 32 -7.14 9.30 -2.92
CA ALA A 32 -8.00 9.11 -1.75
C ALA A 32 -7.67 10.11 -0.62
N CYS A 33 -6.39 10.46 -0.41
CA CYS A 33 -6.01 11.50 0.54
C CYS A 33 -6.54 12.88 0.11
N ILE A 34 -6.47 13.21 -1.19
CA ILE A 34 -6.91 14.51 -1.72
C ILE A 34 -8.45 14.59 -1.84
N GLY A 35 -9.04 13.62 -2.53
CA GLY A 35 -10.46 13.63 -2.90
C GLY A 35 -11.38 13.11 -1.80
N CYS A 36 -10.94 12.14 -1.00
CA CYS A 36 -11.72 11.56 0.09
C CYS A 36 -11.28 12.04 1.47
N ARG A 37 -10.25 12.90 1.55
CA ARG A 37 -9.70 13.48 2.79
C ARG A 37 -9.23 12.42 3.79
N LEU A 38 -8.78 11.27 3.30
CA LEU A 38 -8.16 10.27 4.16
C LEU A 38 -6.81 10.77 4.70
N ARG A 39 -6.50 10.42 5.94
CA ARG A 39 -5.13 10.53 6.46
C ARG A 39 -4.24 9.50 5.76
N ALA A 40 -2.96 9.81 5.58
CA ALA A 40 -2.00 8.89 4.97
C ALA A 40 -1.98 7.50 5.64
N ALA A 41 -2.10 7.46 6.98
CA ALA A 41 -2.19 6.21 7.73
C ALA A 41 -3.46 5.39 7.43
N GLU A 42 -4.59 6.05 7.16
CA GLU A 42 -5.84 5.39 6.78
C GLU A 42 -5.72 4.81 5.38
N ALA A 43 -5.15 5.57 4.43
CA ALA A 43 -4.88 5.06 3.08
C ALA A 43 -3.92 3.87 3.09
N LEU A 44 -2.85 3.90 3.90
CA LEU A 44 -1.92 2.79 4.05
C LEU A 44 -2.61 1.55 4.64
N THR A 45 -3.43 1.74 5.68
CA THR A 45 -4.21 0.65 6.31
C THR A 45 -5.20 0.04 5.31
N ALA A 46 -5.85 0.89 4.51
CA ALA A 46 -6.80 0.50 3.48
C ALA A 46 -6.16 -0.35 2.37
N CYS A 47 -4.89 -0.12 2.05
CA CYS A 47 -4.13 -0.86 1.04
C CYS A 47 -3.37 -2.09 1.60
N THR A 48 -3.38 -2.32 2.91
CA THR A 48 -2.63 -3.41 3.54
C THR A 48 -3.57 -4.37 4.26
N VAL A 49 -3.73 -4.25 5.58
CA VAL A 49 -4.52 -5.18 6.40
C VAL A 49 -5.99 -5.21 5.96
N ASN A 50 -6.61 -4.08 5.62
CA ASN A 50 -8.03 -4.07 5.22
C ASN A 50 -8.23 -4.73 3.85
N ALA A 51 -7.32 -4.49 2.90
CA ALA A 51 -7.35 -5.16 1.60
C ALA A 51 -7.18 -6.69 1.77
N ALA A 52 -6.30 -7.13 2.67
CA ALA A 52 -6.15 -8.55 2.99
C ALA A 52 -7.46 -9.15 3.55
N TRP A 53 -8.22 -8.42 4.37
CA TRP A 53 -9.53 -8.85 4.85
C TRP A 53 -10.53 -9.02 3.70
N VAL A 54 -10.60 -8.04 2.79
CA VAL A 54 -11.48 -8.10 1.61
C VAL A 54 -11.18 -9.30 0.73
N LEU A 55 -9.90 -9.67 0.63
CA LEU A 55 -9.44 -10.80 -0.19
C LEU A 55 -9.47 -12.17 0.53
N GLY A 56 -9.87 -12.23 1.80
CA GLY A 56 -9.84 -13.49 2.58
C GLY A 56 -8.43 -14.01 2.89
N LEU A 57 -7.46 -13.08 3.02
CA LEU A 57 -6.04 -13.37 3.26
C LEU A 57 -5.52 -12.79 4.58
N ALA A 58 -6.38 -12.17 5.38
CA ALA A 58 -6.04 -11.52 6.64
C ALA A 58 -5.62 -12.49 7.77
N ASP A 59 -5.50 -13.78 7.50
CA ASP A 59 -4.86 -14.74 8.38
C ASP A 59 -3.35 -14.87 8.12
N ARG A 60 -2.84 -14.31 7.00
CA ARG A 60 -1.46 -14.56 6.54
C ARG A 60 -0.74 -13.41 5.84
N VAL A 61 -1.41 -12.37 5.30
CA VAL A 61 -0.76 -11.20 4.65
C VAL A 61 -1.37 -9.83 5.03
N GLY A 62 -0.60 -8.76 4.86
CA GLY A 62 -1.07 -7.38 5.11
C GLY A 62 -0.71 -6.85 6.50
N ARG A 63 0.07 -7.61 7.28
CA ARG A 63 0.64 -7.24 8.58
C ARG A 63 2.09 -7.71 8.67
N LEU A 64 2.92 -6.93 9.37
CA LEU A 64 4.28 -7.29 9.73
C LEU A 64 4.31 -7.73 11.20
N ASP A 65 4.26 -9.04 11.45
CA ASP A 65 4.24 -9.64 12.80
C ASP A 65 4.72 -11.10 12.70
N PRO A 66 5.32 -11.71 13.75
CA PRO A 66 5.74 -13.11 13.70
C PRO A 66 4.58 -14.05 13.35
N GLY A 67 4.86 -15.04 12.51
CA GLY A 67 3.86 -16.00 12.01
C GLY A 67 3.12 -15.55 10.74
N TRP A 68 3.24 -14.30 10.32
CA TRP A 68 2.72 -13.83 9.03
C TRP A 68 3.70 -14.11 7.90
N ARG A 69 3.19 -14.21 6.67
CA ARG A 69 4.04 -14.39 5.49
C ARG A 69 4.91 -13.16 5.27
N GLY A 70 6.18 -13.36 4.94
CA GLY A 70 7.16 -12.31 4.67
C GLY A 70 6.94 -11.56 3.35
N ASP A 71 5.74 -11.03 3.12
CA ASP A 71 5.41 -10.17 1.99
C ASP A 71 5.64 -8.71 2.41
N VAL A 72 6.74 -8.10 1.95
CA VAL A 72 7.26 -6.82 2.46
C VAL A 72 7.71 -5.93 1.31
N VAL A 73 7.45 -4.63 1.43
CA VAL A 73 8.05 -3.61 0.55
C VAL A 73 9.00 -2.76 1.37
N LEU A 74 10.27 -2.74 0.98
CA LEU A 74 11.26 -1.82 1.53
C LEU A 74 11.18 -0.50 0.78
N LEU A 75 11.03 0.59 1.54
CA LEU A 75 10.82 1.92 0.99
C LEU A 75 12.02 2.82 1.32
N ASP A 76 12.54 3.52 0.31
CA ASP A 76 13.52 4.60 0.45
C ASP A 76 12.77 5.92 0.72
N GLN A 77 12.19 6.01 1.92
CA GLN A 77 11.46 7.17 2.40
C GLN A 77 11.67 7.34 3.91
N PRO A 78 11.81 8.57 4.41
CA PRO A 78 12.01 8.82 5.84
C PRO A 78 10.75 8.54 6.68
N ALA A 79 9.56 8.54 6.07
CA ALA A 79 8.31 8.22 6.73
C ALA A 79 7.31 7.57 5.77
N LEU A 80 6.55 6.58 6.26
CA LEU A 80 5.47 5.92 5.50
C LEU A 80 4.39 6.90 5.03
N ALA A 81 4.16 7.97 5.80
CA ALA A 81 3.19 9.00 5.46
C ALA A 81 3.53 9.73 4.15
N ASN A 82 4.78 9.68 3.67
CA ASN A 82 5.20 10.33 2.42
C ASN A 82 4.69 9.59 1.17
N LEU A 83 4.37 8.30 1.29
CA LEU A 83 3.97 7.47 0.16
C LEU A 83 2.79 8.06 -0.68
N PRO A 84 1.69 8.54 -0.07
CA PRO A 84 0.60 9.20 -0.80
C PRO A 84 0.87 10.67 -1.18
N TYR A 85 2.01 11.26 -0.79
CA TYR A 85 2.33 12.66 -1.12
C TYR A 85 3.43 12.78 -2.18
N HIS A 86 4.22 11.72 -2.37
CA HIS A 86 5.35 11.70 -3.30
C HIS A 86 5.04 10.85 -4.55
N VAL A 87 3.97 11.24 -5.27
CA VAL A 87 3.48 10.53 -6.47
C VAL A 87 4.56 10.44 -7.54
N GLY A 88 4.71 9.26 -8.14
CA GLY A 88 5.72 9.01 -9.18
C GLY A 88 7.15 8.88 -8.66
N SER A 89 7.37 9.08 -7.34
CA SER A 89 8.67 8.87 -6.72
C SER A 89 9.08 7.41 -6.85
N PRO A 90 10.36 7.13 -7.12
CA PRO A 90 10.89 5.79 -7.04
C PRO A 90 11.05 5.41 -5.54
N ALA A 91 9.96 5.30 -4.79
CA ALA A 91 10.03 5.03 -3.35
C ALA A 91 10.38 3.57 -3.02
N VAL A 92 10.10 2.61 -3.90
CA VAL A 92 10.33 1.18 -3.64
C VAL A 92 11.78 0.80 -3.87
N GLN A 93 12.50 0.47 -2.81
CA GLN A 93 13.89 -0.01 -2.87
C GLN A 93 13.96 -1.50 -3.19
N ALA A 94 13.15 -2.31 -2.50
CA ALA A 94 13.08 -3.75 -2.71
C ALA A 94 11.68 -4.30 -2.37
N VAL A 95 11.35 -5.46 -2.94
CA VAL A 95 10.09 -6.19 -2.73
C VAL A 95 10.44 -7.62 -2.37
N PHE A 96 9.85 -8.09 -1.28
CA PHE A 96 9.97 -9.44 -0.77
C PHE A 96 8.62 -10.13 -0.84
N ILE A 97 8.59 -11.37 -1.31
CA ILE A 97 7.39 -12.23 -1.33
C ILE A 97 7.76 -13.56 -0.67
N GLY A 98 7.07 -13.92 0.41
CA GLY A 98 7.39 -15.11 1.20
C GLY A 98 8.80 -15.10 1.80
N GLY A 99 9.36 -13.92 2.06
CA GLY A 99 10.73 -13.75 2.57
C GLY A 99 11.82 -13.79 1.51
N LEU A 100 11.48 -13.94 0.23
CA LEU A 100 12.43 -13.92 -0.88
C LEU A 100 12.36 -12.58 -1.61
N GLU A 101 13.51 -11.96 -1.88
CA GLU A 101 13.57 -10.76 -2.72
C GLU A 101 13.19 -11.11 -4.16
N VAL A 102 12.18 -10.44 -4.71
CA VAL A 102 11.67 -10.64 -6.08
C VAL A 102 11.92 -9.44 -6.99
N SER A 103 12.23 -8.28 -6.40
CA SER A 103 12.57 -7.05 -7.11
C SER A 103 13.40 -6.17 -6.19
N GLY A 104 14.44 -5.55 -6.73
CA GLY A 104 15.30 -4.65 -5.97
C GLY A 104 16.05 -3.71 -6.90
N ARG A 105 16.33 -2.49 -6.45
CA ARG A 105 17.28 -1.63 -7.13
C ARG A 105 18.68 -1.99 -6.67
N VAL A 106 19.51 -2.45 -7.60
CA VAL A 106 20.93 -2.71 -7.32
C VAL A 106 21.59 -1.39 -6.93
N GLY A 107 22.02 -1.29 -5.68
CA GLY A 107 22.78 -0.16 -5.14
C GLY A 107 22.08 0.59 -3.99
N ALA A 108 22.02 -0.03 -2.82
CA ALA A 108 22.06 0.60 -1.49
C ALA A 108 21.86 -0.47 -0.41
N ILE A 109 22.69 -1.50 -0.41
CA ILE A 109 23.01 -2.19 0.84
C ILE A 109 24.45 -1.79 1.11
N ALA A 110 24.61 -0.68 1.82
CA ALA A 110 25.85 -0.31 2.48
C ALA A 110 25.69 -0.67 3.95
#